data_AF-A0A6M0F293-F1
#
_entry.id   AF-A0A6M0F293-F1
#
_cell.length_a   1.000
_cell.length_b   1.000
_cell.length_c   1.000
_cell.angle_alpha   90.00
_cell.angle_beta   90.00
_cell.angle_gamma   90.00
#
_symmetry.space_group_name_H-M   'P 1'
#
loop_
_entity.id
_entity.type
_entity.pdbx_description
1 polymer ?
#
loop_
_entity_poly.entity_id
_entity_poly.type
_entity_poly.pdbx_seq_one_letter_code
_entity_poly.pdbx_strand_id
1 'polypeptide(L)'
;MTSFVSDSSTPESLRTEINGLLDQLPSMPHGSIIQEALMTLVRMAEVEADRLDWKILTASLQDMEQAFRVFYPYRHVRKITIFGSARIGPETDEYQMAAEFARRIVQLGFMVMTGAGGGIMQAGNEGAGSTNSFGLNIQLPFEQGSNPFIEGDRKLIDFKYFFTRKLFFLRETDALALFPGGFGTLDEAFECLTLIQTGKSDPIPLVLIDEPGRGYWRNWDRYIRDNVLKQGLISPEDPGIYTITDSIDGACESITNFYKAFHSSRYVDGKLVLRLKCELSDDAVEQLNVDFSDILVSGHILKSQALPQEKDPDLIHLPRLVMHFNRRDLGRLYQLIHTLNQMAYDSAELCHPEQR
;
A
#
# COMPACT_ATOMS: atom_id res chain seq x y z
N MET A 1 -14.23 27.60 -6.53
CA MET A 1 -15.42 27.62 -7.41
C MET A 1 -15.12 26.82 -8.66
N THR A 2 -15.61 25.58 -8.70
CA THR A 2 -15.89 24.78 -9.90
C THR A 2 -16.83 23.67 -9.45
N SER A 3 -18.13 24.01 -9.40
CA SER A 3 -19.20 23.03 -9.23
C SER A 3 -19.32 22.24 -10.53
N PHE A 4 -18.85 21.00 -10.55
CA PHE A 4 -19.25 20.04 -11.59
C PHE A 4 -20.50 19.30 -11.12
N VAL A 5 -21.63 20.01 -11.19
CA VAL A 5 -22.95 19.39 -11.34
C VAL A 5 -23.72 20.23 -12.34
N SER A 6 -23.57 19.91 -13.63
CA SER A 6 -24.68 19.82 -14.58
C SER A 6 -24.13 19.38 -15.93
N ASP A 7 -24.21 18.08 -16.20
CA ASP A 7 -24.67 17.69 -17.52
C ASP A 7 -25.71 16.61 -17.29
N SER A 8 -26.98 16.96 -17.48
CA SER A 8 -28.04 15.99 -17.56
C SER A 8 -27.84 15.24 -18.86
N SER A 9 -26.99 14.22 -18.86
CA SER A 9 -26.86 13.29 -19.98
C SER A 9 -28.26 12.78 -20.28
N THR A 10 -28.82 13.17 -21.42
CA THR A 10 -30.12 12.64 -21.81
C THR A 10 -29.94 11.14 -22.07
N PRO A 11 -30.99 10.31 -21.91
CA PRO A 11 -30.90 8.90 -22.29
C PRO A 11 -30.37 8.70 -23.73
N GLU A 12 -30.62 9.67 -24.62
CA GLU A 12 -30.13 9.69 -26.00
C GLU A 12 -28.63 9.99 -26.11
N SER A 13 -28.10 10.95 -25.34
CA SER A 13 -26.65 11.22 -25.32
C SER A 13 -25.89 10.02 -24.77
N LEU A 14 -26.38 9.44 -23.66
CA LEU A 14 -25.80 8.24 -23.06
C LEU A 14 -25.82 7.05 -24.03
N ARG A 15 -26.93 6.85 -24.76
CA ARG A 15 -27.02 5.80 -25.77
C ARG A 15 -25.99 5.98 -26.88
N THR A 16 -25.80 7.22 -27.34
CA THR A 16 -24.81 7.55 -28.38
C THR A 16 -23.39 7.26 -27.89
N GLU A 17 -23.06 7.67 -26.67
CA GLU A 17 -21.75 7.43 -26.05
C GLU A 17 -21.47 5.94 -25.85
N ILE A 18 -22.45 5.17 -25.34
CA ILE A 18 -22.31 3.72 -25.15
C ILE A 18 -22.10 3.02 -26.50
N ASN A 19 -22.89 3.33 -27.53
CA ASN A 19 -22.71 2.72 -28.85
C ASN A 19 -21.33 3.03 -29.43
N GLY A 20 -20.88 4.29 -29.33
CA GLY A 20 -19.54 4.68 -29.78
C GLY A 20 -18.42 3.94 -29.04
N LEU A 21 -18.58 3.71 -27.73
CA LEU A 21 -17.65 2.89 -26.95
C LEU A 21 -17.65 1.44 -27.44
N LEU A 22 -18.83 0.82 -27.62
CA LEU A 22 -18.98 -0.56 -28.06
C LEU A 22 -18.32 -0.82 -29.42
N ASP A 23 -18.44 0.12 -30.36
CA ASP A 23 -17.81 0.04 -31.68
C ASP A 23 -16.27 0.06 -31.59
N GLN A 24 -15.72 0.76 -30.60
CA GLN A 24 -14.27 0.91 -30.40
C GLN A 24 -13.65 -0.20 -29.54
N LEU A 25 -14.44 -0.90 -28.70
CA LEU A 25 -13.94 -1.93 -27.78
C LEU A 25 -12.95 -2.94 -28.41
N PRO A 26 -13.17 -3.49 -29.63
CA PRO A 26 -12.26 -4.48 -30.22
C PRO A 26 -10.84 -3.96 -30.47
N SER A 27 -10.67 -2.65 -30.66
CA SER A 27 -9.37 -2.02 -30.94
C SER A 27 -8.78 -1.27 -29.73
N MET A 28 -9.55 -1.11 -28.65
CA MET A 28 -9.09 -0.43 -27.44
C MET A 28 -8.15 -1.29 -26.59
N PRO A 29 -7.10 -0.68 -26.00
CA PRO A 29 -6.35 -1.30 -24.92
C PRO A 29 -7.31 -1.74 -23.79
N HIS A 30 -7.16 -2.97 -23.31
CA HIS A 30 -8.02 -3.56 -22.26
C HIS A 30 -9.50 -3.70 -22.64
N GLY A 31 -9.85 -3.64 -23.94
CA GLY A 31 -11.24 -3.70 -24.42
C GLY A 31 -12.04 -4.88 -23.88
N SER A 32 -11.43 -6.06 -23.74
CA SER A 32 -12.09 -7.25 -23.16
C SER A 32 -12.51 -7.05 -21.69
N ILE A 33 -11.66 -6.40 -20.88
CA ILE A 33 -11.95 -6.13 -19.46
C ILE A 33 -13.05 -5.06 -19.34
N ILE A 34 -12.99 -4.03 -20.20
CA ILE A 34 -14.02 -2.98 -20.25
C ILE A 34 -15.38 -3.61 -20.64
N GLN A 35 -15.38 -4.48 -21.65
CA GLN A 35 -16.59 -5.21 -22.06
C GLN A 35 -17.17 -6.04 -20.92
N GLU A 36 -16.34 -6.76 -20.17
CA GLU A 36 -16.78 -7.56 -19.03
C GLU A 36 -17.40 -6.70 -17.92
N ALA A 37 -16.82 -5.54 -17.64
CA ALA A 37 -17.37 -4.57 -16.69
C ALA A 37 -18.75 -4.06 -17.14
N LEU A 38 -18.90 -3.66 -18.41
CA LEU A 38 -20.18 -3.22 -18.97
C LEU A 38 -21.24 -4.32 -18.91
N MET A 39 -20.88 -5.55 -19.29
CA MET A 39 -21.79 -6.70 -19.21
C MET A 39 -22.23 -7.00 -17.78
N THR A 40 -21.38 -6.73 -16.79
CA THR A 40 -21.73 -6.87 -15.37
C THR A 40 -22.81 -5.87 -14.97
N LEU A 41 -22.69 -4.61 -15.41
CA LEU A 41 -23.72 -3.58 -15.17
C LEU A 41 -25.05 -3.92 -15.84
N VAL A 42 -25.01 -4.44 -17.08
CA VAL A 42 -26.22 -4.89 -17.80
C VAL A 42 -26.91 -6.01 -17.03
N ARG A 43 -26.16 -7.04 -16.60
CA ARG A 43 -26.74 -8.14 -15.80
C ARG A 43 -27.33 -7.65 -14.48
N MET A 44 -26.69 -6.67 -13.83
CA MET A 44 -27.25 -6.09 -12.60
C MET A 44 -28.57 -5.37 -12.85
N ALA A 45 -28.75 -4.73 -14.02
CA ALA A 45 -29.99 -4.04 -14.38
C ALA A 45 -31.18 -5.00 -14.63
N GLU A 46 -30.90 -6.27 -14.91
CA GLU A 46 -31.91 -7.31 -15.12
C GLU A 46 -32.37 -7.99 -13.83
N VAL A 47 -31.63 -7.81 -12.72
CA VAL A 47 -31.95 -8.38 -11.40
C VAL A 47 -32.82 -7.42 -10.60
N GLU A 48 -33.78 -7.93 -9.83
CA GLU A 48 -34.49 -7.15 -8.81
C GLU A 48 -33.49 -6.74 -7.71
N ALA A 49 -33.00 -5.50 -7.78
CA ALA A 49 -32.10 -4.90 -6.80
C ALA A 49 -32.73 -3.66 -6.18
N ASP A 50 -32.53 -3.48 -4.88
CA ASP A 50 -33.11 -2.36 -4.16
C ASP A 50 -32.38 -1.05 -4.51
N ARG A 51 -33.06 0.08 -4.32
CA ARG A 51 -32.46 1.41 -4.52
C ARG A 51 -31.15 1.60 -3.75
N LEU A 52 -31.00 0.93 -2.60
CA LEU A 52 -29.78 1.01 -1.80
C LEU A 52 -28.60 0.33 -2.49
N ASP A 53 -28.81 -0.82 -3.13
CA ASP A 53 -27.77 -1.57 -3.83
C ASP A 53 -27.19 -0.74 -4.98
N TRP A 54 -28.06 -0.10 -5.76
CA TRP A 54 -27.65 0.82 -6.82
C TRP A 54 -26.86 2.01 -6.30
N LYS A 55 -27.25 2.57 -5.14
CA LYS A 55 -26.49 3.68 -4.52
C LYS A 55 -25.10 3.25 -4.07
N ILE A 56 -24.98 2.03 -3.53
CA ILE A 56 -23.68 1.47 -3.12
C ILE A 56 -22.81 1.28 -4.36
N LEU A 57 -23.33 0.60 -5.39
CA LEU A 57 -22.61 0.35 -6.64
C LEU A 57 -22.13 1.66 -7.28
N THR A 58 -23.04 2.59 -7.55
CA THR A 58 -22.72 3.85 -8.23
C THR A 58 -21.68 4.65 -7.46
N ALA A 59 -21.83 4.81 -6.15
CA ALA A 59 -20.88 5.63 -5.40
C ALA A 59 -19.53 4.92 -5.19
N SER A 60 -19.51 3.58 -5.13
CA SER A 60 -18.25 2.82 -5.12
C SER A 60 -17.50 2.96 -6.44
N LEU A 61 -18.20 2.92 -7.57
CA LEU A 61 -17.62 3.16 -8.90
C LEU A 61 -17.07 4.57 -9.03
N GLN A 62 -17.75 5.57 -8.46
CA GLN A 62 -17.29 6.96 -8.43
C GLN A 62 -16.03 7.14 -7.56
N ASP A 63 -16.04 6.57 -6.34
CA ASP A 63 -14.86 6.55 -5.47
C ASP A 63 -13.66 5.93 -6.20
N MET A 64 -13.86 4.79 -6.88
CA MET A 64 -12.81 4.09 -7.63
C MET A 64 -12.33 4.87 -8.85
N GLU A 65 -13.23 5.43 -9.66
CA GLU A 65 -12.87 6.22 -10.85
C GLU A 65 -12.02 7.44 -10.47
N GLN A 66 -12.47 8.21 -9.48
CA GLN A 66 -11.77 9.39 -9.02
C GLN A 66 -10.37 9.03 -8.51
N ALA A 67 -10.28 8.01 -7.66
CA ALA A 67 -9.01 7.61 -7.08
C ALA A 67 -8.04 7.03 -8.13
N PHE A 68 -8.50 6.17 -9.05
CA PHE A 68 -7.68 5.69 -10.17
C PHE A 68 -7.09 6.85 -10.97
N ARG A 69 -7.92 7.85 -11.31
CA ARG A 69 -7.47 9.03 -12.06
C ARG A 69 -6.44 9.86 -11.30
N VAL A 70 -6.62 10.06 -10.00
CA VAL A 70 -5.72 10.86 -9.16
C VAL A 70 -4.38 10.16 -8.95
N PHE A 71 -4.38 8.83 -8.73
CA PHE A 71 -3.15 8.06 -8.48
C PHE A 71 -2.38 7.69 -9.74
N TYR A 72 -3.04 7.54 -10.89
CA TYR A 72 -2.41 7.06 -12.13
C TYR A 72 -1.12 7.80 -12.51
N PRO A 73 -1.02 9.15 -12.43
CA PRO A 73 0.22 9.86 -12.76
C PRO A 73 1.38 9.56 -11.80
N TYR A 74 1.10 9.05 -10.61
CA TYR A 74 2.07 8.83 -9.53
C TYR A 74 2.26 7.35 -9.20
N ARG A 75 1.73 6.43 -10.01
CA ARG A 75 1.88 4.98 -9.80
C ARG A 75 3.33 4.52 -9.70
N HIS A 76 4.23 5.31 -10.30
CA HIS A 76 5.66 5.06 -10.36
C HIS A 76 6.43 5.68 -9.20
N VAL A 77 5.76 6.35 -8.25
CA VAL A 77 6.40 6.99 -7.10
C VAL A 77 5.98 6.24 -5.86
N ARG A 78 6.95 5.81 -5.05
CA ARG A 78 6.63 5.09 -3.82
C ARG A 78 5.87 5.95 -2.85
N LYS A 79 4.92 5.35 -2.15
CA LYS A 79 4.09 6.06 -1.16
C LYS A 79 4.19 5.40 0.19
N ILE A 80 4.28 6.20 1.24
CA ILE A 80 4.12 5.74 2.61
C ILE A 80 2.78 6.23 3.16
N THR A 81 2.02 5.32 3.75
CA THR A 81 0.80 5.70 4.46
C THR A 81 1.12 5.95 5.93
N ILE A 82 0.75 7.12 6.43
CA ILE A 82 0.88 7.48 7.85
C ILE A 82 -0.50 7.42 8.51
N PHE A 83 -0.62 6.59 9.54
CA PHE A 83 -1.78 6.58 10.42
C PHE A 83 -1.41 6.95 11.85
N GLY A 84 -2.35 7.55 12.56
CA GLY A 84 -2.22 7.91 13.96
C GLY A 84 -3.43 8.69 14.45
N SER A 85 -3.38 9.15 15.69
CA SER A 85 -4.50 9.86 16.32
C SER A 85 -4.87 11.16 15.58
N ALA A 86 -6.16 11.36 15.34
CA ALA A 86 -6.72 12.65 14.90
C ALA A 86 -6.73 13.72 16.01
N ARG A 87 -6.39 13.34 17.25
CA ARG A 87 -6.58 14.16 18.47
C ARG A 87 -5.28 14.66 19.10
N ILE A 88 -4.12 14.20 18.62
CA ILE A 88 -2.81 14.64 19.11
C ILE A 88 -2.52 16.01 18.50
N GLY A 89 -2.30 17.04 19.31
CA GLY A 89 -2.19 18.43 18.84
C GLY A 89 -0.79 18.82 18.34
N PRO A 90 -0.65 19.93 17.59
CA PRO A 90 0.63 20.39 17.03
C PRO A 90 1.74 20.65 18.07
N GLU A 91 1.37 21.02 19.29
CA GLU A 91 2.31 21.34 20.39
C GLU A 91 2.90 20.11 21.09
N THR A 92 2.59 18.89 20.61
CA THR A 92 3.04 17.63 21.23
C THR A 92 4.27 17.07 20.53
N ASP A 93 5.12 16.37 21.28
CA ASP A 93 6.32 15.72 20.75
C ASP A 93 5.94 14.66 19.71
N GLU A 94 4.82 13.94 19.90
CA GLU A 94 4.32 12.95 18.95
C GLU A 94 3.95 13.57 17.59
N TYR A 95 3.34 14.76 17.60
CA TYR A 95 3.03 15.48 16.37
C TYR A 95 4.30 15.92 15.65
N GLN A 96 5.24 16.55 16.38
CA GLN A 96 6.49 17.03 15.81
C GLN A 96 7.33 15.88 15.24
N MET A 97 7.33 14.74 15.93
CA MET A 97 7.99 13.52 15.46
C MET A 97 7.36 12.99 14.17
N ALA A 98 6.03 13.01 14.05
CA ALA A 98 5.34 12.60 12.82
C ALA A 98 5.61 13.54 11.64
N ALA A 99 5.63 14.86 11.88
CA ALA A 99 5.98 15.85 10.87
C ALA A 99 7.44 15.69 10.41
N GLU A 100 8.38 15.52 11.33
CA GLU A 100 9.78 15.29 11.02
C GLU A 100 10.00 13.98 10.25
N PHE A 101 9.33 12.90 10.65
CA PHE A 101 9.35 11.64 9.92
C PHE A 101 8.86 11.80 8.48
N ALA A 102 7.72 12.47 8.28
CA ALA A 102 7.16 12.73 6.96
C ALA A 102 8.10 13.59 6.10
N ARG A 103 8.80 14.57 6.70
CA ARG A 103 9.81 15.35 6.00
C ARG A 103 11.00 14.49 5.54
N ARG A 104 11.51 13.63 6.43
CA ARG A 104 12.64 12.74 6.16
C ARG A 104 12.31 11.68 5.10
N ILE A 105 11.13 11.08 5.14
CA ILE A 105 10.75 10.05 4.17
C ILE A 105 10.53 10.63 2.76
N VAL A 106 10.07 11.88 2.66
CA VAL A 106 10.03 12.60 1.37
C VAL A 106 11.43 12.83 0.81
N GLN A 107 12.41 13.15 1.65
CA GLN A 107 13.81 13.27 1.23
C GLN A 107 14.39 11.93 0.73
N LEU A 108 13.81 10.80 1.17
CA LEU A 108 14.13 9.45 0.70
C LEU A 108 13.34 9.03 -0.55
N GLY A 109 12.60 9.95 -1.17
CA GLY A 109 11.91 9.74 -2.44
C GLY A 109 10.47 9.23 -2.33
N PHE A 110 9.89 9.18 -1.13
CA PHE A 110 8.49 8.77 -0.95
C PHE A 110 7.53 9.97 -1.05
N MET A 111 6.32 9.72 -1.53
CA MET A 111 5.17 10.58 -1.24
C MET A 111 4.46 10.07 0.02
N VAL A 112 3.75 10.95 0.72
CA VAL A 112 3.02 10.62 1.95
C VAL A 112 1.52 10.58 1.69
N MET A 113 0.86 9.53 2.14
CA MET A 113 -0.61 9.42 2.16
C MET A 113 -1.12 9.45 3.59
N THR A 114 -2.18 10.20 3.86
CA THR A 114 -2.83 10.23 5.17
C THR A 114 -4.34 10.21 5.01
N GLY A 115 -5.06 10.11 6.13
CA GLY A 115 -6.51 10.27 6.17
C GLY A 115 -7.02 11.70 6.01
N ALA A 116 -6.13 12.69 5.77
CA ALA A 116 -6.42 14.11 5.63
C ALA A 116 -7.08 14.80 6.84
N GLY A 117 -7.34 14.11 7.96
CA GLY A 117 -7.88 14.72 9.17
C GLY A 117 -6.82 15.50 9.96
N GLY A 118 -7.18 15.89 11.19
CA GLY A 118 -6.28 16.56 12.14
C GLY A 118 -5.22 15.64 12.76
N GLY A 119 -4.47 16.19 13.71
CA GLY A 119 -3.47 15.48 14.50
C GLY A 119 -2.36 14.84 13.69
N ILE A 120 -2.04 13.56 13.93
CA ILE A 120 -0.92 12.88 13.24
C ILE A 120 -1.11 12.90 11.71
N MET A 121 -2.34 12.79 11.22
CA MET A 121 -2.61 12.87 9.77
C MET A 121 -2.24 14.24 9.21
N GLN A 122 -2.52 15.30 9.97
CA GLN A 122 -2.09 16.66 9.63
C GLN A 122 -0.57 16.79 9.69
N ALA A 123 0.08 16.29 10.74
CA ALA A 123 1.54 16.30 10.86
C ALA A 123 2.21 15.61 9.65
N GLY A 124 1.65 14.48 9.21
CA GLY A 124 2.12 13.77 8.03
C GLY A 124 2.03 14.62 6.74
N ASN A 125 0.91 15.30 6.51
CA ASN A 125 0.78 16.19 5.35
C ASN A 125 1.64 17.45 5.45
N GLU A 126 1.75 18.03 6.66
CA GLU A 126 2.59 19.18 6.94
C GLU A 126 4.06 18.90 6.64
N GLY A 127 4.60 17.83 7.23
CA GLY A 127 6.01 17.45 7.07
C GLY A 127 6.36 17.08 5.64
N ALA A 128 5.45 16.45 4.91
CA ALA A 128 5.66 16.07 3.52
C ALA A 128 5.54 17.25 2.53
N GLY A 129 4.78 18.29 2.90
CA GLY A 129 4.37 19.37 2.02
C GLY A 129 3.29 18.95 1.01
N SER A 130 2.54 19.92 0.50
CA SER A 130 1.39 19.69 -0.40
C SER A 130 1.76 19.02 -1.72
N THR A 131 2.98 19.24 -2.23
CA THR A 131 3.46 18.62 -3.48
C THR A 131 3.61 17.11 -3.36
N ASN A 132 4.01 16.61 -2.18
CA ASN A 132 4.31 15.20 -1.94
C ASN A 132 3.24 14.49 -1.10
N SER A 133 2.11 15.14 -0.84
CA SER A 133 1.05 14.62 0.02
C SER A 133 -0.16 14.12 -0.76
N PHE A 134 -0.78 13.02 -0.35
CA PHE A 134 -2.15 12.68 -0.68
C PHE A 134 -3.01 12.73 0.58
N GLY A 135 -4.27 13.11 0.39
CA GLY A 135 -5.29 13.07 1.41
C GLY A 135 -6.42 12.15 0.98
N LEU A 136 -6.62 11.03 1.66
CA LEU A 136 -7.75 10.15 1.42
C LEU A 136 -8.73 10.40 2.55
N ASN A 137 -9.63 11.35 2.34
CA ASN A 137 -10.62 11.76 3.33
C ASN A 137 -11.85 10.83 3.29
N ILE A 138 -12.68 10.87 4.33
CA ILE A 138 -13.96 10.16 4.39
C ILE A 138 -15.08 11.16 4.69
N GLN A 139 -16.16 11.11 3.92
CA GLN A 139 -17.33 11.95 4.16
C GLN A 139 -18.06 11.50 5.43
N LEU A 140 -17.98 12.31 6.49
CA LEU A 140 -18.67 12.07 7.75
C LEU A 140 -19.69 13.18 8.03
N PRO A 141 -20.83 12.89 8.68
CA PRO A 141 -21.85 13.91 8.95
C PRO A 141 -21.39 15.05 9.86
N PHE A 142 -20.39 14.82 10.70
CA PHE A 142 -19.98 15.73 11.79
C PHE A 142 -18.52 16.20 11.70
N GLU A 143 -17.70 15.60 10.84
CA GLU A 143 -16.28 15.91 10.69
C GLU A 143 -16.10 16.55 9.31
N GLN A 144 -15.87 17.86 9.27
CA GLN A 144 -16.16 18.67 8.07
C GLN A 144 -14.95 19.30 7.38
N GLY A 145 -13.74 18.77 7.52
CA GLY A 145 -12.63 19.31 6.74
C GLY A 145 -11.41 18.42 6.63
N SER A 146 -10.75 18.52 5.49
CA SER A 146 -9.34 18.16 5.37
C SER A 146 -8.49 19.15 6.16
N ASN A 147 -7.30 18.73 6.58
CA ASN A 147 -6.34 19.63 7.18
C ASN A 147 -5.82 20.69 6.17
N PRO A 148 -5.30 21.83 6.66
CA PRO A 148 -4.91 22.96 5.80
C PRO A 148 -3.79 22.66 4.79
N PHE A 149 -3.02 21.58 4.98
CA PHE A 149 -1.85 21.29 4.14
C PHE A 149 -2.20 20.53 2.85
N ILE A 150 -3.41 19.98 2.76
CA ILE A 150 -3.93 19.30 1.57
C ILE A 150 -5.28 19.85 1.10
N GLU A 151 -5.87 20.79 1.84
CA GLU A 151 -7.13 21.43 1.46
C GLU A 151 -7.02 22.09 0.06
N GLY A 152 -7.95 21.74 -0.82
CA GLY A 152 -8.01 22.26 -2.18
C GLY A 152 -6.99 21.65 -3.17
N ASP A 153 -6.12 20.73 -2.73
CA ASP A 153 -5.21 20.02 -3.64
C ASP A 153 -5.96 18.94 -4.45
N ARG A 154 -5.58 18.73 -5.71
CA ARG A 154 -6.13 17.67 -6.57
C ARG A 154 -5.88 16.25 -6.07
N LYS A 155 -4.93 16.07 -5.14
CA LYS A 155 -4.57 14.81 -4.48
C LYS A 155 -5.37 14.56 -3.19
N LEU A 156 -6.32 15.45 -2.86
CA LEU A 156 -7.35 15.21 -1.86
C LEU A 156 -8.53 14.48 -2.53
N ILE A 157 -8.88 13.31 -2.01
CA ILE A 157 -9.98 12.47 -2.47
C ILE A 157 -10.95 12.29 -1.32
N ASP A 158 -12.20 12.70 -1.52
CA ASP A 158 -13.28 12.50 -0.55
C ASP A 158 -14.03 11.22 -0.86
N PHE A 159 -13.70 10.14 -0.14
CA PHE A 159 -14.39 8.87 -0.28
C PHE A 159 -15.75 8.92 0.40
N LYS A 160 -16.74 8.25 -0.19
CA LYS A 160 -18.03 8.05 0.46
C LYS A 160 -18.04 6.82 1.36
N TYR A 161 -17.37 5.73 0.95
CA TYR A 161 -17.36 4.48 1.69
C TYR A 161 -15.99 4.18 2.32
N PHE A 162 -16.00 3.61 3.53
CA PHE A 162 -14.78 3.20 4.19
C PHE A 162 -14.02 2.11 3.42
N PHE A 163 -14.72 1.15 2.82
CA PHE A 163 -14.06 0.02 2.14
C PHE A 163 -13.33 0.43 0.86
N THR A 164 -13.86 1.39 0.09
CA THR A 164 -13.17 1.96 -1.08
C THR A 164 -11.96 2.76 -0.62
N ARG A 165 -12.08 3.56 0.44
CA ARG A 165 -10.95 4.30 1.02
C ARG A 165 -9.82 3.37 1.48
N LYS A 166 -10.15 2.32 2.24
CA LYS A 166 -9.22 1.29 2.72
C LYS A 166 -8.52 0.57 1.57
N LEU A 167 -9.27 0.19 0.53
CA LEU A 167 -8.71 -0.40 -0.67
C LEU A 167 -7.60 0.48 -1.26
N PHE A 168 -7.77 1.79 -1.35
CA PHE A 168 -6.75 2.67 -1.91
C PHE A 168 -5.57 2.93 -0.97
N PHE A 169 -5.77 2.96 0.36
CA PHE A 169 -4.63 2.97 1.27
C PHE A 169 -3.73 1.75 1.07
N LEU A 170 -4.32 0.56 0.93
CA LEU A 170 -3.57 -0.70 0.81
C LEU A 170 -2.98 -0.90 -0.59
N ARG A 171 -3.72 -0.50 -1.63
CA ARG A 171 -3.30 -0.67 -3.02
C ARG A 171 -2.15 0.25 -3.41
N GLU A 172 -2.15 1.47 -2.90
CA GLU A 172 -1.21 2.50 -3.33
C GLU A 172 0.00 2.63 -2.41
N THR A 173 0.03 1.94 -1.27
CA THR A 173 1.09 2.06 -0.27
C THR A 173 2.23 1.07 -0.50
N ASP A 174 3.44 1.57 -0.35
CA ASP A 174 4.69 0.82 -0.37
C ASP A 174 5.34 0.74 1.02
N ALA A 175 4.79 1.41 2.03
CA ALA A 175 5.29 1.38 3.39
C ALA A 175 4.21 1.91 4.34
N LEU A 176 4.22 1.45 5.58
CA LEU A 176 3.31 1.94 6.61
C LEU A 176 4.08 2.49 7.80
N ALA A 177 3.68 3.67 8.25
CA ALA A 177 4.11 4.23 9.52
C ALA A 177 2.90 4.46 10.42
N LEU A 178 2.91 3.80 11.57
CA LEU A 178 1.84 3.86 12.56
C LEU A 178 2.34 4.58 13.81
N PHE A 179 1.77 5.75 14.09
CA PHE A 179 1.94 6.48 15.34
C PHE A 179 0.81 6.14 16.32
N PRO A 180 0.96 6.43 17.62
CA PRO A 180 -0.09 6.18 18.61
C PRO A 180 -1.44 6.76 18.19
N GLY A 181 -2.49 5.96 18.35
CA GLY A 181 -3.80 6.24 17.77
C GLY A 181 -4.95 5.53 18.45
N GLY A 182 -6.16 5.79 17.97
CA GLY A 182 -7.39 5.17 18.48
C GLY A 182 -7.82 3.95 17.67
N PHE A 183 -9.12 3.66 17.69
CA PHE A 183 -9.68 2.53 16.94
C PHE A 183 -9.44 2.61 15.43
N GLY A 184 -9.49 3.79 14.82
CA GLY A 184 -9.19 3.92 13.39
C GLY A 184 -7.75 3.49 13.05
N THR A 185 -6.77 3.89 13.85
CA THR A 185 -5.37 3.47 13.65
C THR A 185 -5.19 1.97 13.88
N LEU A 186 -5.85 1.40 14.89
CA LEU A 186 -5.79 -0.04 15.16
C LEU A 186 -6.50 -0.87 14.09
N ASP A 187 -7.62 -0.37 13.55
CA ASP A 187 -8.36 -0.98 12.44
C ASP A 187 -7.46 -1.11 11.20
N GLU A 188 -6.82 -0.02 10.77
CA GLU A 188 -5.86 -0.04 9.65
C GLU A 188 -4.63 -0.93 9.94
N ALA A 189 -4.12 -0.92 11.18
CA ALA A 189 -3.01 -1.77 11.57
C ALA A 189 -3.34 -3.26 11.44
N PHE A 190 -4.48 -3.70 12.00
CA PHE A 190 -4.90 -5.10 11.93
C PHE A 190 -5.31 -5.52 10.52
N GLU A 191 -5.94 -4.63 9.74
CA GLU A 191 -6.27 -4.90 8.34
C GLU A 191 -5.00 -5.17 7.53
N CYS A 192 -3.98 -4.31 7.65
CA CYS A 192 -2.71 -4.53 6.96
C CYS A 192 -2.02 -5.83 7.39
N LEU A 193 -1.90 -6.07 8.70
CA LEU A 193 -1.28 -7.30 9.21
C LEU A 193 -1.99 -8.54 8.68
N THR A 194 -3.32 -8.53 8.64
CA THR A 194 -4.13 -9.65 8.12
C THR A 194 -3.88 -9.87 6.62
N LEU A 195 -3.81 -8.79 5.83
CA LEU A 195 -3.58 -8.90 4.38
C LEU A 195 -2.18 -9.38 4.04
N ILE A 196 -1.17 -8.92 4.78
CA ILE A 196 0.21 -9.42 4.65
C ILE A 196 0.28 -10.89 5.03
N GLN A 197 -0.27 -11.26 6.20
CA GLN A 197 -0.27 -12.63 6.72
C GLN A 197 -0.95 -13.61 5.75
N THR A 198 -2.03 -13.18 5.08
CA THR A 198 -2.79 -14.01 4.14
C THR A 198 -2.28 -13.95 2.70
N GLY A 199 -1.22 -13.17 2.43
CA GLY A 199 -0.66 -12.99 1.09
C GLY A 199 -1.61 -12.28 0.12
N LYS A 200 -2.53 -11.47 0.65
CA LYS A 200 -3.49 -10.66 -0.13
C LYS A 200 -2.94 -9.28 -0.49
N SER A 201 -1.90 -8.82 0.22
CA SER A 201 -1.08 -7.67 -0.16
C SER A 201 0.36 -8.11 -0.42
N ASP A 202 1.09 -7.32 -1.19
CA ASP A 202 2.54 -7.50 -1.33
C ASP A 202 3.25 -7.19 0.01
N PRO A 203 4.46 -7.75 0.24
CA PRO A 203 5.30 -7.41 1.37
C PRO A 203 5.76 -5.94 1.32
N ILE A 204 5.47 -5.20 2.38
CA ILE A 204 5.86 -3.79 2.61
C ILE A 204 6.41 -3.60 4.04
N PRO A 205 7.35 -2.68 4.28
CA PRO A 205 7.79 -2.38 5.64
C PRO A 205 6.67 -1.71 6.43
N LEU A 206 6.41 -2.21 7.63
CA LEU A 206 5.45 -1.66 8.59
C LEU A 206 6.22 -1.24 9.84
N VAL A 207 6.29 0.06 10.10
CA VAL A 207 6.97 0.63 11.26
C VAL A 207 5.96 1.20 12.25
N LEU A 208 6.04 0.73 13.49
CA LEU A 208 5.30 1.22 14.64
C LEU A 208 6.20 2.22 15.38
N ILE A 209 5.89 3.51 15.27
CA ILE A 209 6.72 4.60 15.78
C ILE A 209 6.15 5.05 17.12
N ASP A 210 6.89 4.78 18.19
CA ASP A 210 6.59 5.24 19.55
C ASP A 210 7.28 6.57 19.83
N GLU A 211 6.74 7.36 20.75
CA GLU A 211 7.52 8.43 21.38
C GLU A 211 8.46 7.83 22.43
N PRO A 212 9.73 8.30 22.51
CA PRO A 212 10.66 7.91 23.55
C PRO A 212 10.05 7.93 24.96
N GLY A 213 10.03 6.77 25.61
CA GLY A 213 9.58 6.63 26.99
C GLY A 213 8.07 6.43 27.21
N ARG A 214 7.20 6.49 26.19
CA ARG A 214 5.75 6.22 26.36
C ARG A 214 5.36 4.75 26.20
N GLY A 215 5.98 4.04 25.26
CA GLY A 215 5.81 2.60 25.05
C GLY A 215 4.40 2.16 24.60
N TYR A 216 3.69 2.96 23.82
CA TYR A 216 2.34 2.62 23.33
C TYR A 216 2.38 1.31 22.52
N TRP A 217 3.26 1.23 21.51
CA TRP A 217 3.41 0.06 20.66
C TRP A 217 4.11 -1.10 21.36
N ARG A 218 5.07 -0.83 22.25
CA ARG A 218 5.67 -1.88 23.09
C ARG A 218 4.63 -2.56 23.99
N ASN A 219 3.70 -1.80 24.55
CA ASN A 219 2.59 -2.36 25.33
C ASN A 219 1.62 -3.17 24.46
N TRP A 220 1.34 -2.70 23.24
CA TRP A 220 0.54 -3.41 22.25
C TRP A 220 1.20 -4.73 21.82
N ASP A 221 2.49 -4.74 21.49
CA ASP A 221 3.24 -5.96 21.12
C ASP A 221 3.25 -6.98 22.26
N ARG A 222 3.41 -6.53 23.51
CA ARG A 222 3.26 -7.43 24.66
C ARG A 222 1.88 -8.08 24.70
N TYR A 223 0.80 -7.33 24.44
CA TYR A 223 -0.54 -7.92 24.33
C TYR A 223 -0.62 -8.94 23.19
N ILE A 224 -0.09 -8.62 22.00
CA ILE A 224 -0.05 -9.53 20.86
C ILE A 224 0.70 -10.82 21.22
N ARG A 225 1.88 -10.72 21.83
CA ARG A 225 2.67 -11.88 22.23
C ARG A 225 1.98 -12.71 23.30
N ASP A 226 1.44 -12.07 24.32
CA ASP A 226 0.89 -12.75 25.49
C ASP A 226 -0.47 -13.39 25.23
N ASN A 227 -1.30 -12.78 24.37
CA ASN A 227 -2.69 -13.20 24.19
C ASN A 227 -2.98 -13.78 22.81
N VAL A 228 -2.29 -13.31 21.77
CA VAL A 228 -2.53 -13.78 20.39
C VAL A 228 -1.56 -14.89 20.03
N LEU A 229 -0.25 -14.63 20.18
CA LEU A 229 0.79 -15.59 19.84
C LEU A 229 0.83 -16.80 20.78
N LYS A 230 0.90 -16.58 22.11
CA LYS A 230 0.98 -17.71 23.08
C LYS A 230 -0.23 -18.64 23.03
N GLN A 231 -1.38 -18.14 22.57
CA GLN A 231 -2.59 -18.95 22.37
C GLN A 231 -2.63 -19.66 21.00
N GLY A 232 -1.62 -19.47 20.15
CA GLY A 232 -1.52 -20.09 18.83
C GLY A 232 -2.47 -19.50 17.79
N LEU A 233 -2.92 -18.24 17.97
CA LEU A 233 -3.84 -17.58 17.04
C LEU A 233 -3.14 -16.94 15.83
N ILE A 234 -1.81 -16.81 15.89
CA ILE A 234 -0.93 -16.37 14.81
C ILE A 234 0.33 -17.25 14.79
N SER A 235 1.07 -17.23 13.69
CA SER A 235 2.33 -17.98 13.54
C SER A 235 3.45 -17.32 14.37
N PRO A 236 4.45 -18.09 14.84
CA PRO A 236 5.60 -17.57 15.58
C PRO A 236 6.36 -16.44 14.87
N GLU A 237 6.32 -16.41 13.54
CA GLU A 237 7.03 -15.46 12.70
C GLU A 237 6.24 -14.18 12.40
N ASP A 238 4.92 -14.16 12.65
CA ASP A 238 4.06 -13.02 12.32
C ASP A 238 4.43 -11.72 13.06
N PRO A 239 4.92 -11.74 14.32
CA PRO A 239 5.49 -10.54 14.95
C PRO A 239 6.73 -9.96 14.24
N GLY A 240 7.31 -10.68 13.27
CA GLY A 240 8.38 -10.18 12.41
C GLY A 240 7.90 -9.33 11.23
N ILE A 241 6.57 -9.21 11.02
CA ILE A 241 6.00 -8.39 9.95
C ILE A 241 6.17 -6.89 10.23
N TYR A 242 6.23 -6.50 11.51
CA TYR A 242 6.35 -5.10 11.93
C TYR A 242 7.64 -4.84 12.71
N THR A 243 8.11 -3.59 12.64
CA THR A 243 9.25 -3.09 13.43
C THR A 243 8.76 -2.01 14.40
N ILE A 244 9.13 -2.11 15.67
CA ILE A 244 8.84 -1.09 16.69
C ILE A 244 10.09 -0.27 16.93
N THR A 245 9.96 1.06 16.85
CA THR A 245 11.05 2.00 17.08
C THR A 245 10.54 3.25 17.78
N ASP A 246 11.39 3.89 18.57
CA ASP A 246 11.17 5.21 19.18
C ASP A 246 12.09 6.29 18.55
N SER A 247 12.73 5.96 17.43
CA SER A 247 13.62 6.84 16.68
C SER A 247 13.15 6.99 15.24
N ILE A 248 13.16 8.24 14.75
CA ILE A 248 12.91 8.57 13.34
C ILE A 248 13.97 7.95 12.43
N ASP A 249 15.24 7.99 12.84
CA ASP A 249 16.32 7.35 12.07
C ASP A 249 16.09 5.85 11.97
N GLY A 250 15.73 5.19 13.07
CA GLY A 250 15.40 3.75 13.06
C GLY A 250 14.20 3.42 12.17
N ALA A 251 13.18 4.29 12.14
CA ALA A 251 12.02 4.12 11.26
C ALA A 251 12.41 4.24 9.78
N CYS A 252 13.15 5.30 9.42
CA CYS A 252 13.65 5.51 8.07
C CYS A 252 14.58 4.36 7.63
N GLU A 253 15.53 3.97 8.47
CA GLU A 253 16.44 2.85 8.20
C GLU A 253 15.69 1.55 7.99
N SER A 254 14.69 1.24 8.80
CA SER A 254 13.87 0.04 8.61
C SER A 254 13.20 0.01 7.24
N ILE A 255 12.67 1.15 6.78
CA ILE A 255 12.01 1.27 5.47
C ILE A 255 13.03 1.18 4.34
N THR A 256 14.14 1.90 4.42
CA THR A 256 15.16 1.91 3.35
C THR A 256 15.86 0.56 3.25
N ASN A 257 16.15 -0.09 4.39
CA ASN A 257 16.77 -1.41 4.41
C ASN A 257 15.85 -2.47 3.82
N PHE A 258 14.53 -2.38 4.03
CA PHE A 258 13.57 -3.29 3.40
C PHE A 258 13.62 -3.23 1.87
N TYR A 259 13.99 -2.08 1.30
CA TYR A 259 14.12 -1.88 -0.15
C TYR A 259 15.58 -1.75 -0.62
N LYS A 260 16.56 -2.25 0.14
CA LYS A 260 17.98 -2.17 -0.23
C LYS A 260 18.27 -3.00 -1.49
N ALA A 261 17.95 -4.29 -1.44
CA ALA A 261 17.95 -5.20 -2.58
C ALA A 261 16.54 -5.56 -3.06
N PHE A 262 15.57 -5.75 -2.16
CA PHE A 262 14.22 -6.10 -2.59
C PHE A 262 13.57 -4.94 -3.36
N HIS A 263 12.97 -5.25 -4.51
CA HIS A 263 12.15 -4.30 -5.26
C HIS A 263 10.66 -4.58 -5.03
N SER A 264 10.22 -5.80 -5.33
CA SER A 264 8.80 -6.19 -5.33
C SER A 264 8.66 -7.70 -5.55
N SER A 265 7.50 -8.26 -5.21
CA SER A 265 7.12 -9.63 -5.52
C SER A 265 6.06 -9.73 -6.60
N ARG A 266 5.90 -10.92 -7.19
CA ARG A 266 4.68 -11.35 -7.90
C ARG A 266 4.65 -12.86 -8.05
N TYR A 267 3.49 -13.41 -8.38
CA TYR A 267 3.38 -14.79 -8.83
C TYR A 267 3.34 -14.88 -10.37
N VAL A 268 4.09 -15.84 -10.91
CA VAL A 268 4.08 -16.21 -12.33
C VAL A 268 4.07 -17.73 -12.42
N ASP A 269 3.03 -18.30 -13.05
CA ASP A 269 2.85 -19.75 -13.24
C ASP A 269 3.09 -20.57 -11.95
N GLY A 270 2.52 -20.10 -10.84
CA GLY A 270 2.63 -20.75 -9.53
C GLY A 270 3.93 -20.47 -8.77
N LYS A 271 4.94 -19.87 -9.40
CA LYS A 271 6.22 -19.51 -8.76
C LYS A 271 6.16 -18.12 -8.16
N LEU A 272 6.77 -17.95 -6.98
CA LEU A 272 7.03 -16.63 -6.41
C LEU A 272 8.29 -16.06 -7.08
N VAL A 273 8.15 -14.87 -7.64
CA VAL A 273 9.24 -14.09 -8.26
C VAL A 273 9.50 -12.88 -7.38
N LEU A 274 10.70 -12.81 -6.81
CA LEU A 274 11.19 -11.62 -6.12
C LEU A 274 12.09 -10.85 -7.09
N ARG A 275 11.67 -9.65 -7.47
CA ARG A 275 12.51 -8.71 -8.23
C ARG A 275 13.45 -8.00 -7.27
N LEU A 276 14.70 -7.88 -7.67
CA LEU A 276 15.76 -7.27 -6.87
C LEU A 276 16.37 -6.06 -7.61
N LYS A 277 16.90 -5.09 -6.86
CA LYS A 277 17.64 -3.93 -7.39
C LYS A 277 19.09 -4.28 -7.77
N CYS A 278 19.66 -5.28 -7.12
CA CYS A 278 21.01 -5.76 -7.35
C CYS A 278 21.05 -7.29 -7.36
N GLU A 279 22.05 -7.84 -8.04
CA GLU A 279 22.26 -9.29 -8.06
C GLU A 279 22.93 -9.74 -6.75
N LEU A 280 22.48 -10.87 -6.20
CA LEU A 280 23.10 -11.52 -5.05
C LEU A 280 24.21 -12.48 -5.49
N SER A 281 25.24 -12.64 -4.66
CA SER A 281 26.26 -13.67 -4.89
C SER A 281 25.67 -15.07 -4.82
N ASP A 282 26.34 -16.03 -5.48
CA ASP A 282 25.92 -17.43 -5.44
C ASP A 282 25.93 -17.97 -3.99
N ASP A 283 26.95 -17.64 -3.19
CA ASP A 283 27.03 -17.97 -1.77
C ASP A 283 25.84 -17.43 -0.97
N ALA A 284 25.38 -16.21 -1.26
CA ALA A 284 24.20 -15.64 -0.59
C ALA A 284 22.94 -16.42 -0.95
N VAL A 285 22.79 -16.82 -2.22
CA VAL A 285 21.65 -17.63 -2.67
C VAL A 285 21.70 -19.05 -2.08
N GLU A 286 22.88 -19.65 -1.94
CA GLU A 286 23.05 -20.92 -1.24
C GLU A 286 22.66 -20.81 0.24
N GLN A 287 23.09 -19.73 0.91
CA GLN A 287 22.69 -19.48 2.30
C GLN A 287 21.17 -19.32 2.44
N LEU A 288 20.52 -18.58 1.53
CA LEU A 288 19.05 -18.47 1.51
C LEU A 288 18.38 -19.84 1.31
N ASN A 289 18.95 -20.71 0.48
CA ASN A 289 18.44 -22.07 0.28
C ASN A 289 18.56 -22.93 1.54
N VAL A 290 19.61 -22.75 2.34
CA VAL A 290 19.77 -23.44 3.62
C VAL A 290 18.73 -22.93 4.62
N ASP A 291 18.68 -21.61 4.81
CA ASP A 291 17.91 -20.98 5.89
C ASP A 291 16.40 -21.02 5.69
N PHE A 292 15.95 -21.08 4.43
CA PHE A 292 14.54 -20.98 4.04
C PHE A 292 14.04 -22.20 3.25
N SER A 293 14.71 -23.34 3.36
CA SER A 293 14.27 -24.60 2.74
C SER A 293 12.91 -25.07 3.27
N ASP A 294 12.54 -24.69 4.49
CA ASP A 294 11.29 -25.00 5.17
C ASP A 294 10.05 -24.41 4.47
N ILE A 295 10.21 -23.32 3.71
CA ILE A 295 9.12 -22.65 3.00
C ILE A 295 9.02 -22.98 1.51
N LEU A 296 9.87 -23.88 1.02
CA LEU A 296 9.86 -24.34 -0.37
C LEU A 296 9.01 -25.61 -0.52
N VAL A 297 8.05 -25.58 -1.45
CA VAL A 297 7.26 -26.76 -1.84
C VAL A 297 8.11 -27.76 -2.62
N SER A 298 9.03 -27.25 -3.44
CA SER A 298 9.94 -28.05 -4.25
C SER A 298 11.12 -27.21 -4.75
N GLY A 299 12.21 -27.90 -5.07
CA GLY A 299 13.39 -27.28 -5.65
C GLY A 299 14.09 -26.31 -4.70
N HIS A 300 14.67 -25.27 -5.29
CA HIS A 300 15.54 -24.30 -4.64
C HIS A 300 15.16 -22.88 -5.06
N ILE A 301 15.61 -21.89 -4.29
CA ILE A 301 15.64 -20.49 -4.69
C ILE A 301 16.71 -20.36 -5.78
N LEU A 302 16.31 -19.86 -6.95
CA LEU A 302 17.18 -19.75 -8.11
C LEU A 302 17.26 -18.30 -8.61
N LYS A 303 18.45 -17.87 -9.02
CA LYS A 303 18.59 -16.64 -9.81
C LYS A 303 17.92 -16.81 -11.17
N SER A 304 17.27 -15.77 -11.64
CA SER A 304 16.64 -15.76 -12.95
C SER A 304 16.66 -14.37 -13.59
N GLN A 305 16.46 -14.36 -14.90
CA GLN A 305 16.09 -13.18 -15.65
C GLN A 305 14.56 -13.02 -15.64
N ALA A 306 14.03 -12.01 -16.33
CA ALA A 306 12.59 -11.87 -16.49
C ALA A 306 11.97 -13.11 -17.15
N LEU A 307 10.87 -13.60 -16.59
CA LEU A 307 10.12 -14.70 -17.16
C LEU A 307 9.35 -14.24 -18.41
N PRO A 308 9.05 -15.10 -19.40
CA PRO A 308 8.39 -14.72 -20.66
C PRO A 308 7.05 -13.98 -20.51
N GLN A 309 6.37 -14.17 -19.38
CA GLN A 309 5.08 -13.56 -19.02
C GLN A 309 5.27 -12.12 -18.48
N GLU A 310 6.48 -11.75 -18.07
CA GLU A 310 6.82 -10.39 -17.65
C GLU A 310 7.11 -9.52 -18.88
N LYS A 311 6.22 -8.58 -19.16
CA LYS A 311 6.30 -7.70 -20.34
C LYS A 311 6.55 -6.23 -19.99
N ASP A 312 6.84 -5.95 -18.73
CA ASP A 312 7.06 -4.58 -18.28
C ASP A 312 8.48 -4.13 -18.68
N PRO A 313 8.61 -3.22 -19.67
CA PRO A 313 9.92 -2.80 -20.15
C PRO A 313 10.73 -2.07 -19.08
N ASP A 314 10.06 -1.41 -18.13
CA ASP A 314 10.71 -0.62 -17.09
C ASP A 314 11.33 -1.54 -16.01
N LEU A 315 10.91 -2.80 -15.95
CA LEU A 315 11.31 -3.74 -14.89
C LEU A 315 12.04 -4.96 -15.42
N ILE A 316 12.07 -5.20 -16.73
CA ILE A 316 12.61 -6.42 -17.35
C ILE A 316 14.12 -6.63 -17.09
N HIS A 317 14.86 -5.54 -16.85
CA HIS A 317 16.31 -5.54 -16.67
C HIS A 317 16.78 -5.91 -15.26
N LEU A 318 15.89 -5.87 -14.26
CA LEU A 318 16.22 -6.16 -12.87
C LEU A 318 16.65 -7.65 -12.64
N PRO A 319 17.46 -7.97 -11.64
CA PRO A 319 17.67 -9.36 -11.23
C PRO A 319 16.43 -9.97 -10.55
N ARG A 320 16.28 -11.31 -10.60
CA ARG A 320 15.19 -12.03 -9.91
C ARG A 320 15.70 -13.20 -9.08
N LEU A 321 15.00 -13.49 -7.99
CA LEU A 321 14.94 -14.81 -7.38
C LEU A 321 13.60 -15.46 -7.67
N VAL A 322 13.62 -16.73 -8.04
CA VAL A 322 12.41 -17.51 -8.36
C VAL A 322 12.37 -18.75 -7.49
N MET A 323 11.22 -19.03 -6.89
CA MET A 323 11.04 -20.16 -5.97
C MET A 323 9.61 -20.71 -5.98
N HIS A 324 9.45 -21.96 -5.59
CA HIS A 324 8.16 -22.58 -5.33
C HIS A 324 7.77 -22.36 -3.85
N PHE A 325 7.42 -21.13 -3.50
CA PHE A 325 6.98 -20.79 -2.13
C PHE A 325 5.64 -21.46 -1.79
N ASN A 326 5.50 -21.94 -0.56
CA ASN A 326 4.32 -22.67 -0.09
C ASN A 326 3.04 -21.85 0.09
N ARG A 327 3.11 -20.52 -0.08
CA ARG A 327 1.98 -19.58 0.00
C ARG A 327 1.28 -19.54 1.36
N ARG A 328 1.96 -20.02 2.41
CA ARG A 328 1.41 -20.13 3.75
C ARG A 328 2.26 -19.39 4.77
N ASP A 329 3.57 -19.61 4.74
CA ASP A 329 4.46 -19.10 5.78
C ASP A 329 4.97 -17.70 5.44
N LEU A 330 4.04 -16.73 5.40
CA LEU A 330 4.31 -15.34 4.98
C LEU A 330 5.23 -14.61 5.95
N GLY A 331 5.15 -14.89 7.26
CA GLY A 331 6.11 -14.37 8.24
C GLY A 331 7.55 -14.82 7.95
N ARG A 332 7.74 -16.07 7.50
CA ARG A 332 9.04 -16.56 7.03
C ARG A 332 9.48 -15.90 5.73
N LEU A 333 8.56 -15.65 4.79
CA LEU A 333 8.89 -14.88 3.59
C LEU A 333 9.38 -13.46 3.94
N TYR A 334 8.81 -12.82 4.96
CA TYR A 334 9.31 -11.54 5.47
C TYR A 334 10.74 -11.64 6.01
N GLN A 335 11.04 -12.71 6.76
CA GLN A 335 12.41 -12.96 7.23
C GLN A 335 13.38 -13.20 6.07
N LEU A 336 12.94 -13.90 5.01
CA LEU A 336 13.73 -14.07 3.79
C LEU A 336 14.02 -12.72 3.13
N ILE A 337 13.02 -11.84 3.01
CA ILE A 337 13.19 -10.48 2.47
C ILE A 337 14.12 -9.65 3.37
N HIS A 338 14.02 -9.77 4.69
CA HIS A 338 14.95 -9.10 5.59
C HIS A 338 16.39 -9.59 5.39
N THR A 339 16.58 -10.91 5.33
CA THR A 339 17.89 -11.56 5.21
C THR A 339 18.56 -11.23 3.87
N LEU A 340 17.83 -11.29 2.76
CA LEU A 340 18.40 -10.95 1.44
C LEU A 340 18.84 -9.48 1.38
N ASN A 341 18.13 -8.58 2.06
CA ASN A 341 18.50 -7.16 2.10
C ASN A 341 19.78 -6.93 2.90
N GLN A 342 20.07 -7.75 3.92
CA GLN A 342 21.33 -7.68 4.66
C GLN A 342 22.52 -8.25 3.88
N MET A 343 22.27 -9.24 3.01
CA MET A 343 23.27 -9.87 2.14
C MET A 343 23.65 -9.00 0.94
N ALA A 344 22.87 -7.96 0.65
CA ALA A 344 23.13 -7.04 -0.44
C ALA A 344 24.36 -6.16 -0.13
N TYR A 345 25.33 -6.15 -1.04
CA TYR A 345 26.41 -5.17 -1.03
C TYR A 345 25.82 -3.76 -1.05
N ASP A 346 26.55 -2.80 -0.49
CA ASP A 346 26.15 -1.38 -0.56
C ASP A 346 26.20 -0.93 -2.02
N SER A 347 25.06 -1.01 -2.72
CA SER A 347 24.87 -0.19 -3.91
C SER A 347 24.73 1.24 -3.41
N ALA A 348 25.76 2.05 -3.66
CA ALA A 348 25.68 3.48 -3.42
C ALA A 348 24.45 4.04 -4.14
N GLU A 349 23.71 4.88 -3.41
CA GLU A 349 22.44 5.53 -3.77
C GLU A 349 21.18 4.69 -3.49
N LEU A 350 20.42 5.15 -2.48
CA LEU A 350 18.96 5.03 -2.46
C LEU A 350 18.42 5.89 -3.61
N CYS A 351 18.68 5.48 -4.85
CA CYS A 351 17.95 5.99 -5.99
C CYS A 351 16.52 5.48 -5.86
N HIS A 352 15.57 6.36 -6.19
CA HIS A 352 14.17 6.01 -6.26
C HIS A 352 14.06 4.70 -7.08
N PRO A 353 13.36 3.67 -6.60
CA PRO A 353 13.27 2.36 -7.27
C PRO A 353 12.77 2.42 -8.71
N GLU A 354 12.13 3.52 -9.08
CA GLU A 354 11.70 3.86 -10.44
C GLU A 354 12.32 5.17 -10.98
N GLN A 355 13.38 5.70 -10.36
CA GLN A 355 14.19 6.75 -11.00
C GLN A 355 14.90 6.12 -12.19
N ARG A 356 14.58 6.66 -13.36
CA ARG A 356 15.19 6.35 -14.65
C ARG A 356 16.69 6.61 -14.68
#